data_AF-A0AAN4RMC6-F1
#
_entry.id   AF-A0AAN4RMC6-F1
#
_cell.length_a   1.000
_cell.length_b   1.000
_cell.length_c   1.000
_cell.angle_alpha   90.00
_cell.angle_beta   90.00
_cell.angle_gamma   90.00
#
_symmetry.space_group_name_H-M   'P 1'
#
loop_
_entity.id
_entity.type
_entity.pdbx_description
1 polymer ?
#
loop_
_entity_poly.entity_id
_entity_poly.type
_entity_poly.pdbx_seq_one_letter_code
_entity_poly.pdbx_strand_id
1 'polypeptide(L)'
;NQKNTYMFDIEKCKVCPMKDGCYKEGAKSKTYSVTIKSTEHKEHEAFQNSDGFKEKSKERYKIEAKNSELKHRHGYDVASSSGLVGMQMQGAMAIFTVNLKRIITLMKDSK
;
A
#
# COMPACT_ATOMS: atom_id res chain seq x y z
N ASN A 1 1.38 -17.87 0.55
CA ASN A 1 2.74 -17.48 1.00
C ASN A 1 3.43 -18.64 1.69
N GLN A 2 4.28 -19.36 0.97
CA GLN A 2 5.08 -20.45 1.50
C GLN A 2 6.06 -19.92 2.55
N LYS A 3 6.22 -20.65 3.67
CA LYS A 3 7.12 -20.27 4.76
C LYS A 3 7.88 -21.51 5.23
N ASN A 4 9.17 -21.36 5.46
CA ASN A 4 9.96 -22.35 6.17
C ASN A 4 9.95 -21.99 7.65
N THR A 5 9.50 -22.90 8.50
CA THR A 5 9.45 -22.70 9.95
C THR A 5 10.45 -23.63 10.61
N TYR A 6 11.36 -23.06 11.38
CA TYR A 6 12.41 -23.77 12.10
C TYR A 6 12.08 -23.75 13.59
N MET A 7 12.11 -24.91 14.23
CA MET A 7 11.93 -25.05 15.67
C MET A 7 13.30 -25.12 16.35
N PHE A 8 13.46 -24.36 17.43
CA PHE A 8 14.70 -24.31 18.18
C PHE A 8 14.56 -25.03 19.51
N ASP A 9 15.61 -25.75 19.88
CA ASP A 9 15.74 -26.36 21.19
C ASP A 9 15.89 -25.27 22.27
N ILE A 10 14.98 -25.30 23.22
CA ILE A 10 14.87 -24.29 24.28
C ILE A 10 16.02 -24.41 25.27
N GLU A 11 16.48 -25.62 25.57
CA GLU A 11 17.57 -25.80 26.53
C GLU A 11 18.85 -25.15 26.00
N LYS A 12 19.09 -25.25 24.69
CA LYS A 12 20.16 -24.51 24.00
C LYS A 12 19.92 -23.01 23.97
N CYS A 13 18.66 -22.55 23.87
CA CYS A 13 18.34 -21.13 23.86
C CYS A 13 18.53 -20.46 25.23
N LYS A 14 18.27 -21.17 26.33
CA LYS A 14 18.43 -20.66 27.71
C LYS A 14 19.88 -20.31 28.04
N VAL A 15 20.82 -21.12 27.57
CA VAL A 15 22.28 -20.94 27.81
C VAL A 15 22.97 -20.16 26.68
N CYS A 16 22.23 -19.72 25.66
CA CYS A 16 22.79 -19.04 24.51
C CYS A 16 23.35 -17.66 24.91
N PRO A 17 24.61 -17.33 24.55
CA PRO A 17 25.18 -16.00 24.80
C PRO A 17 24.41 -14.85 24.12
N MET A 18 23.69 -15.15 23.03
CA MET A 18 22.86 -14.20 22.28
C MET A 18 21.37 -14.30 22.66
N LYS A 19 21.05 -14.75 23.88
CA LYS A 19 19.64 -14.90 24.31
C LYS A 19 18.91 -13.57 24.40
N ASP A 20 19.62 -12.48 24.69
CA ASP A 20 19.05 -11.15 24.86
C ASP A 20 18.42 -10.64 23.55
N GLY A 21 17.12 -10.32 23.61
CA GLY A 21 16.31 -9.92 22.45
C GLY A 21 15.86 -11.07 21.54
N CYS A 22 16.35 -12.30 21.74
CA CYS A 22 16.07 -13.44 20.89
C CYS A 22 15.24 -14.53 21.58
N TYR A 23 15.50 -14.83 22.86
CA TYR A 23 14.74 -15.77 23.67
C TYR A 23 14.03 -15.03 24.80
N LYS A 24 12.73 -15.28 24.98
CA LYS A 24 11.96 -14.74 26.11
C LYS A 24 12.08 -15.70 27.28
N GLU A 25 12.56 -15.23 28.44
CA GLU A 25 12.70 -16.07 29.63
C GLU A 25 11.35 -16.71 30.01
N GLY A 26 11.37 -18.01 30.28
CA GLY A 26 10.17 -18.81 30.55
C GLY A 26 9.40 -19.30 29.31
N ALA A 27 9.84 -18.99 28.09
CA ALA A 27 9.17 -19.47 26.88
C ALA A 27 9.31 -21.00 26.71
N LYS A 28 8.18 -21.66 26.43
CA LYS A 28 8.04 -23.11 26.23
C LYS A 28 8.25 -23.58 24.80
N SER A 29 8.47 -22.68 23.86
CA SER A 29 8.84 -22.99 22.48
C SER A 29 9.50 -21.77 21.85
N LYS A 30 10.32 -22.03 20.84
CA LYS A 30 10.90 -20.99 20.00
C LYS A 30 10.87 -21.43 18.56
N THR A 31 10.27 -20.61 17.71
CA THR A 31 10.20 -20.85 16.27
C THR A 31 10.65 -19.61 15.52
N TYR A 32 11.29 -19.83 14.37
CA TYR A 32 11.65 -18.78 13.44
C TYR A 32 11.12 -19.15 12.07
N SER A 33 10.33 -18.26 11.47
CA SER A 33 9.75 -18.50 10.15
C SER A 33 10.34 -17.55 9.12
N VAL A 34 10.95 -18.12 8.08
CA VAL A 34 11.42 -17.38 6.90
C VAL A 34 10.35 -17.48 5.82
N THR A 35 9.86 -16.33 5.36
CA THR A 35 8.90 -16.31 4.25
C THR A 35 9.66 -16.45 2.94
N ILE A 36 9.29 -17.42 2.12
CA ILE A 36 9.83 -17.58 0.78
C ILE A 36 9.05 -16.63 -0.13
N LYS A 37 9.72 -15.58 -0.62
CA LYS A 37 9.13 -14.68 -1.61
C LYS A 37 8.89 -15.44 -2.91
N SER A 38 7.67 -15.33 -3.45
CA SER A 38 7.36 -15.85 -4.79
C SER A 38 8.15 -15.09 -5.85
N THR A 39 8.16 -15.63 -7.08
CA THR A 39 8.79 -14.98 -8.24
C THR A 39 8.20 -13.59 -8.47
N GLU A 40 6.88 -13.45 -8.42
CA GLU A 40 6.17 -12.18 -8.61
C GLU A 40 6.56 -11.15 -7.55
N HIS A 41 6.71 -11.57 -6.29
CA HIS A 41 7.14 -10.67 -5.23
C HIS A 41 8.57 -10.17 -5.42
N LYS A 42 9.48 -11.02 -5.93
CA LYS A 42 10.86 -10.62 -6.25
C LYS A 42 10.90 -9.67 -7.45
N GLU A 43 10.10 -9.95 -8.48
CA GLU A 43 9.98 -9.08 -9.66
C GLU A 43 9.40 -7.71 -9.30
N HIS A 44 8.36 -7.67 -8.47
CA HIS A 44 7.81 -6.42 -7.96
C HIS A 44 8.83 -5.63 -7.14
N GLU A 45 9.61 -6.29 -6.29
CA GLU A 45 10.69 -5.65 -5.53
C GLU A 45 11.78 -5.08 -6.45
N ALA A 46 12.21 -5.83 -7.46
CA ALA A 46 13.16 -5.35 -8.46
C ALA A 46 12.61 -4.14 -9.23
N PHE A 47 11.35 -4.18 -9.66
CA PHE A 47 10.69 -3.08 -10.34
C PHE A 47 10.58 -1.83 -9.46
N GLN A 48 10.17 -1.98 -8.20
CA GLN A 48 10.07 -0.85 -7.25
C GLN A 48 11.43 -0.22 -6.95
N ASN A 49 12.51 -1.01 -7.01
CA ASN A 49 13.87 -0.52 -6.82
C ASN A 49 14.45 0.19 -8.06
N SER A 50 13.82 0.07 -9.23
CA SER A 50 14.25 0.76 -10.44
C SER A 50 14.14 2.28 -10.30
N ASP A 51 15.09 3.00 -10.92
CA ASP A 51 15.11 4.47 -10.87
C ASP A 51 13.87 5.09 -11.52
N GLY A 52 13.38 4.48 -12.61
CA GLY A 52 12.16 4.91 -13.28
C GLY A 52 10.92 4.81 -12.39
N PHE A 53 10.79 3.76 -11.57
CA PHE A 53 9.71 3.67 -10.60
C PHE A 53 9.87 4.69 -9.47
N LYS A 54 11.07 4.84 -8.92
CA LYS A 54 11.34 5.80 -7.84
C LYS A 54 11.03 7.23 -8.26
N GLU A 55 11.40 7.62 -9.48
CA GLU A 55 11.12 8.96 -10.00
C GLU A 55 9.61 9.19 -10.16
N LYS A 56 8.89 8.24 -10.79
CA LYS A 56 7.42 8.33 -10.89
C LYS A 56 6.74 8.34 -9.52
N SER A 57 7.26 7.60 -8.55
CA SER A 57 6.73 7.54 -7.19
C SER A 57 6.77 8.90 -6.48
N LYS A 58 7.78 9.75 -6.78
CA LYS A 58 7.84 11.12 -6.26
C LYS A 58 6.66 11.98 -6.72
N GLU A 59 6.03 11.67 -7.86
CA GLU A 59 4.88 12.43 -8.36
C GLU A 59 3.53 12.00 -7.76
N ARG A 60 3.51 10.92 -6.96
CA ARG A 60 2.30 10.31 -6.39
C ARG A 60 1.45 11.30 -5.60
N TYR A 61 2.09 12.26 -4.92
CA TYR A 61 1.39 13.29 -4.14
C TYR A 61 0.40 14.12 -4.99
N LYS A 62 0.70 14.34 -6.27
CA LYS A 62 -0.18 15.07 -7.20
C LYS A 62 -1.49 14.31 -7.41
N ILE A 63 -1.41 12.98 -7.54
CA ILE A 63 -2.55 12.08 -7.74
C ILE A 63 -3.35 11.94 -6.44
N GLU A 64 -2.67 11.78 -5.30
CA GLU A 64 -3.31 11.68 -3.99
C GLU A 64 -4.13 12.91 -3.64
N ALA A 65 -3.60 14.11 -3.92
CA ALA A 65 -4.34 15.35 -3.72
C ALA A 65 -5.63 15.39 -4.56
N LYS A 66 -5.58 14.95 -5.82
CA LYS A 66 -6.77 14.87 -6.68
C LYS A 66 -7.77 13.80 -6.23
N ASN A 67 -7.28 12.65 -5.78
CA ASN A 67 -8.13 11.59 -5.23
C ASN A 67 -8.81 12.02 -3.92
N SER A 68 -8.10 12.75 -3.06
CA SER A 68 -8.66 13.32 -1.84
C SER A 68 -9.76 14.35 -2.14
N GLU A 69 -9.53 15.23 -3.13
CA GLU A 69 -10.55 16.16 -3.62
C GLU A 69 -11.80 15.41 -4.14
N LEU A 70 -11.60 14.41 -5.00
CA LEU A 70 -12.69 13.58 -5.54
C LEU A 70 -13.52 12.92 -4.44
N LYS A 71 -12.85 12.27 -3.49
CA LYS A 71 -13.51 11.55 -2.38
C LYS A 71 -14.28 12.51 -1.48
N HIS A 72 -13.60 13.48 -0.90
CA HIS A 72 -14.18 14.25 0.20
C HIS A 72 -14.94 15.50 -0.24
N ARG A 73 -14.50 16.19 -1.29
CA ARG A 73 -15.20 17.41 -1.76
C ARG A 73 -16.31 17.12 -2.75
N HIS A 74 -16.20 16.02 -3.50
CA HIS A 74 -17.17 15.65 -4.52
C HIS A 74 -17.94 14.36 -4.18
N GLY A 75 -17.84 13.90 -2.93
CA GLY A 75 -18.66 12.80 -2.40
C GLY A 75 -18.44 11.46 -3.10
N TYR A 76 -17.26 11.24 -3.69
CA TYR A 76 -16.97 10.00 -4.39
C TYR A 76 -16.69 8.82 -3.44
N ASP A 77 -16.47 9.08 -2.14
CA ASP A 77 -16.30 8.04 -1.12
C ASP A 77 -17.63 7.43 -0.63
N VAL A 78 -18.77 8.05 -0.92
CA VAL A 78 -20.11 7.58 -0.53
C VAL A 78 -20.93 7.23 -1.75
N ALA A 79 -21.41 5.99 -1.84
CA ALA A 79 -22.30 5.58 -2.93
C ALA A 79 -23.70 6.21 -2.75
N SER A 80 -24.18 6.92 -3.78
CA SER A 80 -25.53 7.50 -3.80
C SER A 80 -26.62 6.51 -4.23
N SER A 81 -26.22 5.37 -4.80
CA SER A 81 -27.13 4.32 -5.26
C SER A 81 -26.48 2.94 -5.16
N SER A 82 -27.29 1.89 -5.02
CA SER A 82 -26.83 0.51 -5.09
C SER A 82 -26.69 0.03 -6.55
N GLY A 83 -25.65 -0.74 -6.84
CA GLY A 83 -25.45 -1.40 -8.13
C GLY A 83 -24.38 -0.76 -9.02
N LEU A 84 -23.75 -1.58 -9.86
CA LEU A 84 -22.59 -1.19 -10.68
C LEU A 84 -22.88 0.00 -11.61
N VAL A 85 -24.07 0.03 -12.23
CA VAL A 85 -24.45 1.09 -13.18
C VAL A 85 -24.53 2.45 -12.49
N GLY A 86 -25.21 2.52 -11.33
CA GLY A 86 -25.34 3.76 -10.58
C GLY A 86 -23.99 4.26 -10.05
N MET A 87 -23.15 3.35 -9.56
CA MET A 87 -21.76 3.66 -9.15
C MET A 87 -20.91 4.18 -10.32
N GLN A 88 -21.05 3.59 -11.51
CA GLN A 88 -20.36 4.04 -12.73
C GLN A 88 -20.78 5.46 -13.13
N MET A 89 -22.09 5.75 -13.14
CA MET A 89 -22.60 7.09 -13.47
C MET A 89 -22.14 8.12 -12.44
N GLN A 90 -22.22 7.82 -11.14
CA GLN A 90 -21.73 8.69 -10.08
C GLN A 90 -20.23 8.98 -10.26
N GLY A 91 -19.42 7.97 -10.53
CA GLY A 91 -17.99 8.14 -10.76
C GLY A 91 -17.69 8.98 -12.00
N ALA A 92 -18.37 8.73 -13.11
CA ALA A 92 -18.22 9.51 -14.34
C ALA A 92 -18.54 10.99 -14.11
N MET A 93 -19.66 11.30 -13.44
CA MET A 93 -20.05 12.68 -13.12
C MET A 93 -19.06 13.38 -12.19
N ALA A 94 -18.61 12.71 -11.13
CA ALA A 94 -17.63 13.28 -10.19
C ALA A 94 -16.31 13.61 -10.89
N ILE A 95 -15.76 12.66 -11.67
CA ILE A 95 -14.52 12.84 -12.43
C ILE A 95 -14.66 13.98 -13.44
N PHE A 96 -15.76 13.99 -14.21
CA PHE A 96 -16.02 15.02 -15.21
C PHE A 96 -16.08 16.42 -14.58
N THR A 97 -16.81 16.56 -13.48
CA THR A 97 -16.95 17.84 -12.75
C THR A 97 -15.59 18.35 -12.23
N VAL A 98 -14.79 17.48 -11.63
CA VAL A 98 -13.45 17.84 -11.12
C VAL A 98 -12.51 18.25 -12.26
N ASN A 99 -12.59 17.57 -13.41
CA ASN A 99 -11.80 17.91 -14.58
C ASN A 99 -12.19 19.27 -15.17
N LEU A 100 -13.49 19.55 -15.30
CA LEU A 100 -13.98 20.86 -15.74
C LEU A 100 -13.49 21.98 -14.81
N LYS A 101 -13.61 21.79 -13.50
CA LYS A 101 -13.12 22.76 -12.51
C LYS A 101 -11.63 23.03 -12.69
N ARG A 102 -10.82 22.00 -12.94
CA ARG A 102 -9.37 22.15 -13.18
C ARG A 102 -9.08 22.92 -14.46
N ILE A 103 -9.76 22.61 -15.57
CA ILE A 103 -9.60 23.32 -16.86
C ILE A 103 -9.90 24.81 -16.65
N ILE A 104 -11.01 25.14 -15.99
CA ILE A 104 -11.40 26.53 -15.71
C ILE A 104 -10.35 27.25 -14.87
N THR A 105 -9.77 26.61 -13.84
CA THR A 105 -8.68 27.20 -13.06
C THR A 105 -7.45 27.49 -13.93
N LEU A 106 -7.00 26.52 -14.73
CA LEU A 106 -5.85 26.70 -15.62
C LEU A 106 -6.06 27.81 -16.65
N MET A 107 -7.28 27.95 -17.18
CA MET A 107 -7.64 29.03 -18.10
C MET A 107 -7.60 30.41 -17.44
N LYS A 108 -7.86 30.51 -16.12
CA LYS A 108 -7.76 31.76 -15.36
C LYS A 108 -6.31 32.12 -15.08
N ASP A 109 -5.47 31.14 -14.76
CA ASP A 109 -4.05 31.34 -14.46
C ASP A 109 -3.20 31.64 -15.71
N SER A 110 -3.75 31.41 -16.91
CA SER A 110 -3.10 31.69 -18.20
C SER A 110 -3.41 33.08 -18.76
N LYS A 111 -4.11 33.93 -18.00
CA LYS A 111 -4.36 35.34 -18.30
C LYS A 111 -3.50 36.23 -17.42
#